data_AF-A0A844H1U6-F1
#
_entry.id   AF-A0A844H1U6-F1
#
_cell.length_a   1.000
_cell.length_b   1.000
_cell.length_c   1.000
_cell.angle_alpha   90.00
_cell.angle_beta   90.00
_cell.angle_gamma   90.00
#
_symmetry.space_group_name_H-M   'P 1'
#
loop_
_entity.id
_entity.type
_entity.pdbx_description
1 polymer ?
#
loop_
_entity_poly.entity_id
_entity_poly.type
_entity_poly.pdbx_seq_one_letter_code
_entity_poly.pdbx_strand_id
1 'polypeptide(L)'
;MARRFGGRFSPQSSAGQPLDPARAAPRPVVPRHPLQSRTRWITVMAVPFLLTAFGQDPAGLVAHLLAFGAVAAGMGLTREGLQAEAEYDARPIARRPAIPRKLFGGVLTGLGLAIGSYSPDAAAGAGLIGLAGLALHWLAFGADPMRDKGMEGVDSVAQDRAHRLLAEAEAHLSAMQDAILRTGDRRLEARLAMFAASARALFSRIEQAPGDASAARRYLGVYLQAARDATVKFADLYAQTRDPRARQDYETMLTDLETRFEQRREALVQGDRVNLDIEIGVLRERLEREAPRPDELSRALTLDDLLIPRETDKTR
;
A
#
# COMPACT_ATOMS: atom_id res chain seq x y z
N MET A 1 -15.39 24.53 38.59
CA MET A 1 -16.65 24.37 37.81
C MET A 1 -16.75 25.52 36.82
N ALA A 2 -16.42 25.29 35.55
CA ALA A 2 -16.48 26.34 34.52
C ALA A 2 -17.71 26.11 33.63
N ARG A 3 -18.73 26.99 33.75
CA ARG A 3 -19.83 27.06 32.79
C ARG A 3 -19.35 27.82 31.57
N ARG A 4 -19.46 27.20 30.39
CA ARG A 4 -19.20 27.87 29.10
C ARG A 4 -20.49 28.58 28.66
N PHE A 5 -20.40 29.88 28.43
CA PHE A 5 -21.47 30.68 27.84
C PHE A 5 -21.45 30.51 26.31
N GLY A 6 -22.56 30.06 25.73
CA GLY A 6 -22.82 30.10 24.28
C GLY A 6 -23.93 31.11 24.03
N GLY A 7 -23.63 32.17 23.27
CA GLY A 7 -24.59 33.19 22.90
C GLY A 7 -25.55 32.72 21.79
N ARG A 8 -26.70 33.38 21.71
CA ARG A 8 -27.84 33.11 20.82
C ARG A 8 -27.61 33.20 19.29
N PHE A 9 -26.36 33.31 18.84
CA PHE A 9 -25.99 33.42 17.42
C PHE A 9 -24.76 32.58 17.02
N SER A 10 -24.40 31.55 17.78
CA SER A 10 -23.40 30.57 17.30
C SER A 10 -24.04 29.64 16.27
N PRO A 11 -23.37 29.35 15.13
CA PRO A 11 -23.85 28.37 14.17
C PRO A 11 -23.98 27.03 14.89
N GLN A 12 -25.19 26.48 14.93
CA GLN A 12 -25.43 25.15 15.46
C GLN A 12 -24.68 24.15 14.58
N SER A 13 -23.48 23.74 14.99
CA SER A 13 -23.02 22.41 14.66
C SER A 13 -23.99 21.45 15.34
N SER A 14 -24.70 20.66 14.54
CA SER A 14 -25.60 19.60 14.99
C SER A 14 -24.81 18.54 15.77
N ALA A 15 -24.44 18.86 17.01
CA ALA A 15 -23.86 17.94 17.98
C ALA A 15 -25.02 17.39 18.81
N GLY A 16 -25.64 16.33 18.30
CA GLY A 16 -26.77 15.70 18.98
C GLY A 16 -27.38 14.49 18.28
N GLN A 17 -26.77 13.97 17.21
CA GLN A 17 -27.09 12.62 16.75
C GLN A 17 -26.13 11.66 17.47
N PRO A 18 -26.63 10.66 18.22
CA PRO A 18 -25.80 9.53 18.56
C PRO A 18 -25.25 8.99 17.24
N LEU A 19 -23.92 8.96 17.09
CA LEU A 19 -23.27 8.25 16.00
C LEU A 19 -23.81 6.83 16.04
N ASP A 20 -24.66 6.51 15.07
CA ASP A 20 -25.26 5.20 14.91
C ASP A 20 -24.11 4.17 14.86
N PRO A 21 -23.94 3.29 15.88
CA PRO A 21 -22.80 2.38 15.95
C PRO A 21 -22.78 1.39 14.77
N ALA A 22 -23.88 1.33 14.00
CA ALA A 22 -24.04 0.53 12.79
C ALA A 22 -23.25 1.04 11.55
N ARG A 23 -22.66 2.25 11.58
CA ARG A 23 -21.84 2.78 10.46
C ARG A 23 -20.33 2.75 10.68
N ALA A 24 -19.86 2.26 11.83
CA ALA A 24 -18.44 1.90 11.94
C ALA A 24 -18.22 0.65 11.09
N ALA A 25 -17.56 0.81 9.93
CA ALA A 25 -17.10 -0.34 9.15
C ALA A 25 -16.43 -1.34 10.10
N PRO A 26 -16.78 -2.65 10.04
CA PRO A 26 -16.23 -3.62 10.95
C PRO A 26 -14.71 -3.56 10.84
N ARG A 27 -14.03 -3.19 11.94
CA ARG A 27 -12.56 -3.23 11.98
C ARG A 27 -12.17 -4.63 11.55
N PRO A 28 -11.30 -4.79 10.53
CA PRO A 28 -10.86 -6.11 10.13
C PRO A 28 -10.31 -6.81 11.37
N VAL A 29 -10.93 -7.93 11.73
CA VAL A 29 -10.51 -8.71 12.88
C VAL A 29 -9.17 -9.29 12.51
N VAL A 30 -8.09 -8.67 13.00
CA VAL A 30 -6.74 -9.20 12.80
C VAL A 30 -6.67 -10.53 13.55
N PRO A 31 -6.49 -11.67 12.85
CA PRO A 31 -6.37 -12.95 13.50
C PRO A 31 -5.14 -12.94 14.41
N ARG A 32 -5.25 -13.51 15.61
CA ARG A 32 -4.10 -13.67 16.49
C ARG A 32 -3.17 -14.74 15.91
N HIS A 33 -1.87 -14.47 15.86
CA HIS A 33 -0.90 -15.47 15.45
C HIS A 33 -0.96 -16.71 16.37
N PRO A 34 -1.03 -17.95 15.84
CA PRO A 34 -1.22 -19.16 16.64
C PRO A 34 -0.08 -19.37 17.66
N LEU A 35 1.15 -18.95 17.32
CA LEU A 35 2.32 -19.08 18.19
C LEU A 35 2.43 -17.98 19.25
N GLN A 36 1.59 -16.95 19.21
CA GLN A 36 1.68 -15.81 20.13
C GLN A 36 1.57 -16.24 21.60
N SER A 37 0.72 -17.23 21.92
CA SER A 37 0.54 -17.73 23.28
C SER A 37 1.77 -18.46 23.82
N ARG A 38 2.57 -19.09 22.96
CA ARG A 38 3.76 -19.87 23.34
C ARG A 38 4.85 -18.98 23.96
N THR A 39 4.98 -17.74 23.51
CA THR A 39 5.94 -16.77 24.08
C THR A 39 5.75 -16.59 25.59
N ARG A 40 4.50 -16.52 26.07
CA ARG A 40 4.20 -16.41 27.51
C ARG A 40 4.66 -17.64 28.28
N TRP A 41 4.43 -18.83 27.74
CA TRP A 41 4.85 -20.07 28.39
C TRP A 41 6.37 -20.18 28.49
N ILE A 42 7.11 -19.79 27.46
CA ILE A 42 8.58 -19.77 27.50
C ILE A 42 9.11 -18.78 28.55
N THR A 43 8.49 -17.60 28.68
CA THR A 43 8.83 -16.68 29.78
C THR A 43 8.57 -17.30 31.15
N VAL A 44 7.47 -18.04 31.32
CA VAL A 44 7.17 -18.75 32.57
C VAL A 44 8.20 -19.86 32.83
N MET A 45 8.65 -20.59 31.79
CA MET A 45 9.69 -21.61 31.94
C MET A 45 11.06 -21.04 32.34
N ALA A 46 11.29 -19.73 32.17
CA ALA A 46 12.49 -19.06 32.63
C ALA A 46 12.43 -18.64 34.11
N VAL A 47 11.26 -18.73 34.77
CA VAL A 47 11.08 -18.38 36.20
C VAL A 47 12.05 -19.09 37.16
N PRO A 48 12.52 -20.33 36.92
CA PRO A 48 13.55 -20.93 37.76
C PRO A 48 14.78 -20.03 37.96
N PHE A 49 15.22 -19.28 36.94
CA PHE A 49 16.31 -18.32 37.11
C PHE A 49 16.01 -17.26 38.16
N LEU A 50 14.76 -16.77 38.21
CA LEU A 50 14.33 -15.78 39.20
C LEU A 50 14.26 -16.36 40.61
N LEU A 51 13.80 -17.62 40.74
CA LEU A 51 13.71 -18.30 42.03
C LEU A 51 15.09 -18.66 42.59
N THR A 52 15.99 -19.15 41.75
CA THR A 52 17.33 -19.55 42.18
C THR A 52 18.27 -18.37 42.43
N ALA A 53 17.97 -17.19 41.86
CA ALA A 53 18.79 -15.98 42.00
C ALA A 53 19.07 -15.61 43.48
N PHE A 54 18.07 -15.72 44.35
CA PHE A 54 18.18 -15.34 45.76
C PHE A 54 19.05 -16.30 46.59
N GLY A 55 19.36 -17.49 46.06
CA GLY A 55 20.26 -18.45 46.70
C GLY A 55 21.72 -18.33 46.25
N GLN A 56 22.05 -17.38 45.38
CA GLN A 56 23.39 -17.18 44.84
C GLN A 56 24.18 -16.12 45.60
N ASP A 57 25.49 -16.06 45.34
CA ASP A 57 26.33 -14.93 45.69
C ASP A 57 25.90 -13.65 44.94
N PRO A 58 26.37 -12.44 45.31
CA PRO A 58 25.92 -11.21 44.67
C PRO A 58 26.12 -11.17 43.15
N ALA A 59 27.20 -11.76 42.63
CA ALA A 59 27.43 -11.84 41.19
C ALA A 59 26.45 -12.81 40.52
N GLY A 60 26.23 -13.99 41.11
CA GLY A 60 25.27 -14.97 40.62
C GLY A 60 23.82 -14.47 40.66
N LEU A 61 23.44 -13.69 41.66
CA LEU A 61 22.13 -13.02 41.75
C LEU A 61 21.90 -12.13 40.52
N VAL A 62 22.85 -11.24 40.23
CA VAL A 62 22.76 -10.32 39.09
C VAL A 62 22.73 -11.09 37.77
N ALA A 63 23.57 -12.12 37.61
CA ALA A 63 23.60 -12.96 36.42
C ALA A 63 22.25 -13.65 36.16
N HIS A 64 21.63 -14.22 37.20
CA HIS A 64 20.33 -14.90 37.07
C HIS A 64 19.18 -13.93 36.76
N LEU A 65 19.19 -12.73 37.35
CA LEU A 65 18.21 -11.69 37.02
C LEU A 65 18.39 -11.19 35.58
N LEU A 66 19.62 -11.02 35.11
CA LEU A 66 19.92 -10.68 33.72
C LEU A 66 19.52 -11.81 32.76
N ALA A 67 19.76 -13.07 33.13
CA ALA A 67 19.35 -14.24 32.35
C ALA A 67 17.84 -14.27 32.15
N PHE A 68 17.08 -14.16 33.24
CA PHE A 68 15.61 -14.07 33.18
C PHE A 68 15.14 -12.85 32.39
N GLY A 69 15.71 -11.67 32.67
CA GLY A 69 15.36 -10.42 32.01
C GLY A 69 15.60 -10.48 30.50
N ALA A 70 16.71 -11.07 30.06
CA ALA A 70 17.04 -11.25 28.66
C ALA A 70 16.05 -12.21 27.96
N VAL A 71 15.72 -13.35 28.57
CA VAL A 71 14.72 -14.29 28.02
C VAL A 71 13.32 -13.64 27.97
N ALA A 72 12.92 -12.92 29.03
CA ALA A 72 11.63 -12.24 29.10
C ALA A 72 11.51 -11.12 28.06
N ALA A 73 12.54 -10.27 27.93
CA ALA A 73 12.61 -9.23 26.91
C ALA A 73 12.63 -9.84 25.49
N GLY A 74 13.38 -10.93 25.29
CA GLY A 74 13.43 -11.66 24.04
C GLY A 74 12.05 -12.18 23.63
N MET A 75 11.32 -12.83 24.54
CA MET A 75 9.95 -13.28 24.30
C MET A 75 8.97 -12.14 24.06
N GLY A 76 9.18 -10.98 24.69
CA GLY A 76 8.42 -9.75 24.42
C GLY A 76 8.56 -9.30 22.96
N LEU A 77 9.79 -9.21 22.48
CA LEU A 77 10.07 -8.86 21.08
C LEU A 77 9.52 -9.90 20.11
N THR A 78 9.69 -11.20 20.38
CA THR A 78 9.14 -12.27 19.55
C THR A 78 7.61 -12.21 19.50
N ARG A 79 6.95 -11.90 20.62
CA ARG A 79 5.49 -11.73 20.66
C ARG A 79 5.04 -10.58 19.76
N GLU A 80 5.73 -9.45 19.81
CA GLU A 80 5.46 -8.30 18.92
C GLU A 80 5.75 -8.63 17.46
N GLY A 81 6.81 -9.38 17.17
CA GLY A 81 7.13 -9.86 15.82
C GLY A 81 6.03 -10.76 15.26
N LEU A 82 5.52 -11.70 16.05
CA LEU A 82 4.39 -12.57 15.66
C LEU A 82 3.08 -11.78 15.47
N GLN A 83 2.87 -10.69 16.22
CA GLN A 83 1.74 -9.79 15.99
C GLN A 83 1.87 -9.05 14.67
N ALA A 84 3.05 -8.50 14.40
CA ALA A 84 3.35 -7.80 13.16
C ALA A 84 3.23 -8.72 11.94
N GLU A 85 3.67 -9.97 12.07
CA GLU A 85 3.52 -10.99 11.04
C GLU A 85 2.04 -11.34 10.79
N ALA A 86 1.23 -11.54 11.84
CA ALA A 86 -0.20 -11.79 11.64
C ALA A 86 -0.92 -10.60 10.99
N GLU A 87 -0.52 -9.36 11.28
CA GLU A 87 -1.02 -8.18 10.58
C GLU A 87 -0.57 -8.12 9.12
N TYR A 88 0.67 -8.50 8.84
CA TYR A 88 1.23 -8.59 7.50
C TYR A 88 0.53 -9.67 6.67
N ASP A 89 0.23 -10.83 7.28
CA ASP A 89 -0.44 -11.95 6.62
C ASP A 89 -1.92 -11.68 6.38
N ALA A 90 -2.60 -11.02 7.32
CA ALA A 90 -4.01 -10.66 7.19
C ALA A 90 -4.28 -9.62 6.09
N ARG A 91 -3.27 -8.85 5.68
CA ARG A 91 -3.39 -7.83 4.64
C ARG A 91 -2.98 -8.39 3.28
N PRO A 92 -3.73 -8.09 2.20
CA PRO A 92 -3.31 -8.43 0.84
C PRO A 92 -2.12 -7.57 0.38
N ILE A 93 -2.01 -6.34 0.89
CA ILE A 93 -0.94 -5.38 0.60
C ILE A 93 -0.33 -4.91 1.93
N ALA A 94 0.96 -5.16 2.14
CA ALA A 94 1.66 -4.77 3.37
C ALA A 94 3.16 -4.54 3.13
N ARG A 95 3.72 -3.53 3.81
CA ARG A 95 5.18 -3.30 3.86
C ARG A 95 5.82 -4.22 4.89
N ARG A 96 7.08 -4.60 4.65
CA ARG A 96 7.88 -5.35 5.61
C ARG A 96 8.03 -4.60 6.94
N PRO A 97 8.04 -5.29 8.09
CA PRO A 97 8.39 -4.69 9.37
C PRO A 97 9.77 -4.02 9.33
N ALA A 98 9.90 -2.84 9.96
CA ALA A 98 11.14 -2.06 9.93
C ALA A 98 12.29 -2.69 10.73
N ILE A 99 11.97 -3.52 11.73
CA ILE A 99 12.94 -4.15 12.63
C ILE A 99 12.62 -5.65 12.72
N PRO A 100 13.59 -6.56 12.53
CA PRO A 100 13.39 -8.01 12.64
C PRO A 100 13.29 -8.43 14.12
N ARG A 101 12.14 -8.20 14.75
CA ARG A 101 11.92 -8.36 16.19
C ARG A 101 12.10 -9.81 16.68
N LYS A 102 11.72 -10.82 15.91
CA LYS A 102 11.94 -12.24 16.28
C LYS A 102 13.42 -12.60 16.29
N LEU A 103 14.22 -12.01 15.39
CA LEU A 103 15.66 -12.24 15.35
C LEU A 103 16.35 -11.67 16.60
N PHE A 104 16.03 -10.43 16.97
CA PHE A 104 16.50 -9.85 18.22
C PHE A 104 15.99 -10.63 19.44
N GLY A 105 14.74 -11.12 19.39
CA GLY A 105 14.18 -12.00 20.41
C GLY A 105 14.97 -13.30 20.60
N GLY A 106 15.37 -13.94 19.51
CA GLY A 106 16.22 -15.14 19.52
C GLY A 106 17.62 -14.88 20.06
N VAL A 107 18.25 -13.77 19.66
CA VAL A 107 19.56 -13.36 20.18
C VAL A 107 19.50 -13.12 21.70
N LEU A 108 18.52 -12.36 22.18
CA LEU A 108 18.34 -12.12 23.61
C LEU A 108 18.05 -13.41 24.39
N THR A 109 17.25 -14.31 23.82
CA THR A 109 16.96 -15.61 24.44
C THR A 109 18.23 -16.45 24.57
N GLY A 110 19.04 -16.54 23.50
CA GLY A 110 20.31 -17.25 23.52
C GLY A 110 21.30 -16.65 24.52
N LEU A 111 21.42 -15.32 24.57
CA LEU A 111 22.26 -14.63 25.56
C LEU A 111 21.78 -14.90 26.99
N GLY A 112 20.48 -14.83 27.24
CA GLY A 112 19.92 -15.11 28.56
C GLY A 112 20.23 -16.53 29.03
N LEU A 113 20.12 -17.52 28.14
CA LEU A 113 20.47 -18.91 28.44
C LEU A 113 21.98 -19.10 28.65
N ALA A 114 22.83 -18.45 27.87
CA ALA A 114 24.28 -18.49 28.07
C ALA A 114 24.68 -17.87 29.42
N ILE A 115 24.12 -16.72 29.77
CA ILE A 115 24.37 -16.07 31.07
C ILE A 115 23.87 -16.95 32.22
N GLY A 116 22.66 -17.50 32.10
CA GLY A 116 22.05 -18.32 33.15
C GLY A 116 22.71 -19.69 33.35
N SER A 117 23.41 -20.21 32.34
CA SER A 117 24.14 -21.48 32.42
C SER A 117 25.64 -21.32 32.63
N TYR A 118 26.13 -20.08 32.75
CA TYR A 118 27.54 -19.81 32.90
C TYR A 118 28.09 -20.38 34.22
N SER A 119 29.16 -21.14 34.10
CA SER A 119 29.99 -21.57 35.22
C SER A 119 31.47 -21.47 34.83
N PRO A 120 32.37 -21.11 35.77
CA PRO A 120 33.80 -20.94 35.47
C PRO A 120 34.43 -22.17 34.82
N ASP A 121 34.05 -23.37 35.27
CA ASP A 121 34.61 -24.65 34.80
C ASP A 121 34.01 -25.13 33.47
N ALA A 122 32.89 -24.55 33.01
CA ALA A 122 32.18 -24.97 31.80
C ALA A 122 31.73 -23.79 30.90
N ALA A 123 32.54 -22.73 30.83
CA ALA A 123 32.24 -21.53 30.04
C ALA A 123 31.93 -21.82 28.55
N ALA A 124 32.62 -22.78 27.94
CA ALA A 124 32.34 -23.21 26.57
C ALA A 124 30.95 -23.86 26.42
N GLY A 125 30.51 -24.61 27.44
CA GLY A 125 29.18 -25.23 27.48
C GLY A 125 28.07 -24.17 27.52
N ALA A 126 28.27 -23.09 28.26
CA ALA A 126 27.32 -21.97 28.33
C ALA A 126 27.12 -21.29 26.96
N GLY A 127 28.21 -21.11 26.20
CA GLY A 127 28.13 -20.61 24.82
C GLY A 127 27.35 -21.54 23.89
N LEU A 128 27.56 -22.86 24.01
CA LEU A 128 26.82 -23.85 23.23
C LEU A 128 25.33 -23.87 23.58
N ILE A 129 24.99 -23.75 24.86
CA ILE A 129 23.60 -23.64 25.33
C ILE A 129 22.94 -22.38 24.75
N GLY A 130 23.65 -21.24 24.73
CA GLY A 130 23.15 -20.01 24.12
C GLY A 130 22.90 -20.15 22.62
N LEU A 131 23.84 -20.76 21.88
CA LEU A 131 23.69 -21.04 20.45
C LEU A 131 22.54 -22.00 20.17
N ALA A 132 22.40 -23.07 20.96
CA ALA A 132 21.29 -24.00 20.86
C ALA A 132 19.96 -23.29 21.14
N GLY A 133 19.91 -22.41 22.14
CA GLY A 133 18.74 -21.59 22.44
C GLY A 133 18.33 -20.67 21.28
N LEU A 134 19.30 -20.01 20.65
CA LEU A 134 19.07 -19.17 19.46
C LEU A 134 18.57 -20.02 18.29
N ALA A 135 19.20 -21.16 18.01
CA ALA A 135 18.81 -22.04 16.92
C ALA A 135 17.39 -22.60 17.13
N LEU A 136 17.07 -23.06 18.34
CA LEU A 136 15.72 -23.52 18.70
C LEU A 136 14.69 -22.39 18.61
N HIS A 137 15.06 -21.18 19.00
CA HIS A 137 14.19 -20.02 18.84
C HIS A 137 13.87 -19.77 17.36
N TRP A 138 14.89 -19.77 16.51
CA TRP A 138 14.73 -19.56 15.08
C TRP A 138 13.89 -20.66 14.43
N LEU A 139 14.11 -21.92 14.78
CA LEU A 139 13.31 -23.05 14.31
C LEU A 139 11.85 -22.99 14.80
N ALA A 140 11.61 -22.51 16.03
CA ALA A 140 10.28 -22.48 16.62
C ALA A 140 9.41 -21.31 16.11
N PHE A 141 10.01 -20.14 15.85
CA PHE A 141 9.28 -18.90 15.52
C PHE A 141 9.52 -18.38 14.11
N GLY A 142 10.53 -18.90 13.41
CA GLY A 142 10.93 -18.46 12.09
C GLY A 142 11.58 -17.07 12.09
N ALA A 143 11.92 -16.60 10.89
CA ALA A 143 12.32 -15.21 10.65
C ALA A 143 11.09 -14.29 10.54
N ASP A 144 11.28 -12.99 10.74
CA ASP A 144 10.28 -11.99 10.38
C ASP A 144 10.13 -11.88 8.84
N PRO A 145 8.95 -11.51 8.31
CA PRO A 145 8.79 -11.22 6.88
C PRO A 145 9.76 -10.13 6.42
N MET A 146 10.64 -10.43 5.46
CA MET A 146 11.71 -9.50 5.01
C MET A 146 11.41 -8.81 3.67
N ARG A 147 10.27 -9.13 3.05
CA ARG A 147 9.84 -8.60 1.75
C ARG A 147 8.52 -7.86 1.89
N ASP A 148 8.25 -6.97 0.95
CA ASP A 148 6.94 -6.32 0.85
C ASP A 148 5.96 -7.29 0.15
N LYS A 149 4.70 -7.30 0.60
CA LYS A 149 3.64 -8.18 0.08
C LYS A 149 2.70 -7.40 -0.83
N GLY A 150 2.38 -7.96 -1.99
CA GLY A 150 1.35 -7.42 -2.89
C GLY A 150 1.71 -6.05 -3.48
N MET A 151 2.99 -5.69 -3.47
CA MET A 151 3.53 -4.45 -4.03
C MET A 151 4.17 -4.66 -5.43
N GLU A 152 4.14 -5.88 -5.95
CA GLU A 152 4.63 -6.21 -7.29
C GLU A 152 3.55 -5.86 -8.32
N GLY A 153 3.84 -4.87 -9.18
CA GLY A 153 2.94 -4.43 -10.26
C GLY A 153 2.16 -3.13 -10.01
N VAL A 154 2.20 -2.58 -8.79
CA VAL A 154 1.71 -1.21 -8.52
C VAL A 154 2.92 -0.28 -8.54
N ASP A 155 3.11 0.46 -9.63
CA ASP A 155 4.09 1.54 -9.68
C ASP A 155 3.61 2.68 -8.77
N SER A 156 3.78 2.51 -7.44
CA SER A 156 3.37 3.48 -6.42
C SER A 156 4.04 4.83 -6.64
N VAL A 157 5.21 4.84 -7.29
CA VAL A 157 5.92 6.05 -7.69
C VAL A 157 5.21 6.73 -8.87
N ALA A 158 4.67 5.99 -9.84
CA ALA A 158 3.79 6.57 -10.86
C ALA A 158 2.48 7.10 -10.28
N GLN A 159 1.82 6.36 -9.37
CA GLN A 159 0.60 6.83 -8.70
C GLN A 159 0.84 8.11 -7.89
N ASP A 160 1.87 8.16 -7.05
CA ASP A 160 2.21 9.36 -6.26
C ASP A 160 2.60 10.55 -7.16
N ARG A 161 3.18 10.29 -8.33
CA ARG A 161 3.45 11.35 -9.33
C ARG A 161 2.17 11.82 -10.00
N ALA A 162 1.29 10.89 -10.39
CA ALA A 162 0.00 11.20 -11.01
C ALA A 162 -0.87 12.04 -10.06
N HIS A 163 -1.03 11.62 -8.80
CA HIS A 163 -1.79 12.37 -7.81
C HIS A 163 -1.26 13.78 -7.58
N ARG A 164 0.06 13.97 -7.48
CA ARG A 164 0.66 15.31 -7.33
C ARG A 164 0.41 16.19 -8.54
N LEU A 165 0.62 15.64 -9.74
CA LEU A 165 0.38 16.36 -11.00
C LEU A 165 -1.10 16.76 -11.16
N LEU A 166 -2.03 15.88 -10.78
CA LEU A 166 -3.47 16.15 -10.81
C LEU A 166 -3.88 17.21 -9.78
N ALA A 167 -3.31 17.17 -8.57
CA ALA A 167 -3.56 18.19 -7.55
C ALA A 167 -3.10 19.59 -8.01
N GLU A 168 -1.92 19.68 -8.63
CA GLU A 168 -1.42 20.94 -9.22
C GLU A 168 -2.34 21.44 -10.37
N ALA A 169 -2.79 20.53 -11.23
CA ALA A 169 -3.68 20.84 -12.33
C ALA A 169 -5.06 21.35 -11.86
N GLU A 170 -5.66 20.71 -10.85
CA GLU A 170 -6.93 21.16 -10.26
C GLU A 170 -6.77 22.52 -9.57
N ALA A 171 -5.63 22.77 -8.90
CA ALA A 171 -5.33 24.07 -8.33
C ALA A 171 -5.28 25.18 -9.39
N HIS A 172 -4.70 24.91 -10.57
CA HIS A 172 -4.72 25.84 -11.69
C HIS A 172 -6.15 26.10 -12.21
N LEU A 173 -6.99 25.07 -12.36
CA LEU A 173 -8.39 25.23 -12.77
C LEU A 173 -9.22 26.01 -11.74
N SER A 174 -9.01 25.77 -10.45
CA SER A 174 -9.67 26.54 -9.38
C SER A 174 -9.28 28.01 -9.47
N ALA A 175 -7.98 28.31 -9.62
CA ALA A 175 -7.50 29.68 -9.72
C ALA A 175 -8.02 30.40 -10.98
N MET A 176 -8.23 29.68 -12.09
CA MET A 176 -8.90 30.22 -13.28
C MET A 176 -10.36 30.60 -12.99
N GLN A 177 -11.10 29.71 -12.33
CA GLN A 177 -12.50 29.95 -11.96
C GLN A 177 -12.62 31.14 -11.01
N ASP A 178 -11.73 31.26 -10.01
CA ASP A 178 -11.74 32.41 -9.11
C ASP A 178 -11.41 33.72 -9.85
N ALA A 179 -10.46 33.69 -10.77
CA ALA A 179 -10.05 34.85 -11.54
C ALA A 179 -11.16 35.36 -12.47
N ILE A 180 -11.91 34.46 -13.12
CA ILE A 180 -12.94 34.84 -14.10
C ILE A 180 -14.14 35.54 -13.45
N LEU A 181 -14.45 35.26 -12.17
CA LEU A 181 -15.54 35.90 -11.44
C LEU A 181 -15.41 37.44 -11.40
N ARG A 182 -14.18 37.96 -11.45
CA ARG A 182 -13.91 39.40 -11.45
C ARG A 182 -14.40 40.11 -12.71
N THR A 183 -14.65 39.37 -13.79
CA THR A 183 -15.23 39.92 -15.02
C THR A 183 -16.73 40.23 -14.87
N GLY A 184 -17.43 39.53 -13.98
CA GLY A 184 -18.87 39.59 -13.80
C GLY A 184 -19.69 39.18 -15.02
N ASP A 185 -19.10 38.45 -15.98
CA ASP A 185 -19.79 37.96 -17.17
C ASP A 185 -20.09 36.46 -17.03
N ARG A 186 -21.37 36.17 -16.80
CA ARG A 186 -21.89 34.79 -16.65
C ARG A 186 -21.60 33.90 -17.86
N ARG A 187 -21.51 34.45 -19.06
CA ARG A 187 -21.22 33.67 -20.28
C ARG A 187 -19.76 33.24 -20.31
N LEU A 188 -18.85 34.09 -19.83
CA LEU A 188 -17.43 33.74 -19.69
C LEU A 188 -17.21 32.72 -18.58
N GLU A 189 -17.91 32.87 -17.44
CA GLU A 189 -17.92 31.87 -16.37
C GLU A 189 -18.39 30.50 -16.89
N ALA A 190 -19.51 30.46 -17.63
CA ALA A 190 -20.02 29.23 -18.22
C ALA A 190 -19.05 28.62 -19.25
N ARG A 191 -18.42 29.45 -20.10
CA ARG A 191 -17.44 28.98 -21.09
C ARG A 191 -16.23 28.35 -20.43
N LEU A 192 -15.71 28.97 -19.37
CA LEU A 192 -14.59 28.42 -18.60
C LEU A 192 -15.01 27.13 -17.87
N ALA A 193 -16.22 27.07 -17.33
CA ALA A 193 -16.74 25.86 -16.68
C ALA A 193 -16.82 24.67 -17.66
N MET A 194 -17.19 24.90 -18.93
CA MET A 194 -17.15 23.87 -19.98
C MET A 194 -15.72 23.37 -20.22
N PHE A 195 -14.75 24.28 -20.37
CA PHE A 195 -13.35 23.89 -20.49
C PHE A 195 -12.87 23.09 -19.26
N ALA A 196 -13.23 23.51 -18.05
CA ALA A 196 -12.88 22.80 -16.83
C ALA A 196 -13.48 21.39 -16.78
N ALA A 197 -14.70 21.19 -17.29
CA ALA A 197 -15.30 19.86 -17.41
C ALA A 197 -14.50 18.95 -18.37
N SER A 198 -14.12 19.47 -19.55
CA SER A 198 -13.28 18.76 -20.53
C SER A 198 -11.89 18.43 -19.95
N ALA A 199 -11.29 19.34 -19.18
CA ALA A 199 -10.04 19.08 -18.48
C ALA A 199 -10.17 17.99 -17.41
N ARG A 200 -11.25 18.02 -16.59
CA ARG A 200 -11.51 16.99 -15.58
C ARG A 200 -11.79 15.61 -16.17
N ALA A 201 -12.33 15.53 -17.39
CA ALA A 201 -12.44 14.26 -18.10
C ALA A 201 -11.06 13.64 -18.42
N LEU A 202 -10.07 14.46 -18.77
CA LEU A 202 -8.67 14.02 -18.90
C LEU A 202 -8.06 13.65 -17.54
N PHE A 203 -8.41 14.35 -16.46
CA PHE A 203 -7.91 14.05 -15.11
C PHE A 203 -8.39 12.68 -14.65
N SER A 204 -9.70 12.42 -14.77
CA SER A 204 -10.30 11.13 -14.41
C SER A 204 -9.68 9.97 -15.19
N ARG A 205 -9.30 10.20 -16.45
CA ARG A 205 -8.57 9.19 -17.24
C ARG A 205 -7.22 8.85 -16.61
N ILE A 206 -6.46 9.84 -16.15
CA ILE A 206 -5.14 9.64 -15.53
C ILE A 206 -5.27 9.03 -14.13
N GLU A 207 -6.36 9.33 -13.42
CA GLU A 207 -6.68 8.64 -12.15
C GLU A 207 -6.94 7.14 -12.38
N GLN A 208 -7.64 6.78 -13.46
CA GLN A 208 -7.90 5.38 -13.83
C GLN A 208 -6.63 4.67 -14.32
N ALA A 209 -5.75 5.38 -15.04
CA ALA A 209 -4.52 4.86 -15.61
C ALA A 209 -3.30 5.75 -15.25
N PRO A 210 -2.70 5.58 -14.06
CA PRO A 210 -1.59 6.43 -13.58
C PRO A 210 -0.35 6.44 -14.47
N GLY A 211 -0.16 5.42 -15.31
CA GLY A 211 0.92 5.36 -16.31
C GLY A 211 0.85 6.48 -17.36
N ASP A 212 -0.36 6.96 -17.67
CA ASP A 212 -0.63 8.00 -18.66
C ASP A 212 -0.18 9.40 -18.20
N ALA A 213 0.08 9.58 -16.90
CA ALA A 213 0.46 10.87 -16.31
C ALA A 213 1.70 11.48 -16.99
N SER A 214 2.65 10.65 -17.41
CA SER A 214 3.87 11.09 -18.11
C SER A 214 3.56 11.72 -19.47
N ALA A 215 2.66 11.10 -20.24
CA ALA A 215 2.24 11.56 -21.55
C ALA A 215 1.39 12.84 -21.47
N ALA A 216 0.63 13.03 -20.38
CA ALA A 216 -0.22 14.20 -20.17
C ALA A 216 0.48 15.37 -19.44
N ARG A 217 1.68 15.17 -18.89
CA ARG A 217 2.39 16.16 -18.04
C ARG A 217 2.47 17.56 -18.62
N ARG A 218 2.75 17.69 -19.92
CA ARG A 218 2.85 19.00 -20.59
C ARG A 218 1.52 19.76 -20.59
N TYR A 219 0.40 19.04 -20.68
CA TYR A 219 -0.94 19.63 -20.69
C TYR A 219 -1.37 20.03 -19.28
N LEU A 220 -1.17 19.13 -18.31
CA LEU A 220 -1.54 19.35 -16.92
C LEU A 220 -0.71 20.41 -16.20
N GLY A 221 0.59 20.50 -16.51
CA GLY A 221 1.48 21.50 -15.93
C GLY A 221 1.52 22.77 -16.78
N VAL A 222 2.31 22.74 -17.85
CA VAL A 222 2.66 23.94 -18.62
C VAL A 222 1.45 24.63 -19.24
N TYR A 223 0.51 23.88 -19.83
CA TYR A 223 -0.64 24.49 -20.51
C TYR A 223 -1.68 25.02 -19.53
N LEU A 224 -2.01 24.30 -18.46
CA LEU A 224 -2.93 24.83 -17.44
C LEU A 224 -2.34 26.00 -16.67
N GLN A 225 -1.04 25.97 -16.35
CA GLN A 225 -0.38 27.12 -15.75
C GLN A 225 -0.45 28.35 -16.67
N ALA A 226 -0.12 28.19 -17.96
CA ALA A 226 -0.20 29.28 -18.93
C ALA A 226 -1.64 29.79 -19.10
N ALA A 227 -2.63 28.89 -19.14
CA ALA A 227 -4.05 29.24 -19.23
C ALA A 227 -4.53 30.00 -17.98
N ARG A 228 -4.05 29.62 -16.79
CA ARG A 228 -4.28 30.32 -15.53
C ARG A 228 -3.71 31.73 -15.57
N ASP A 229 -2.46 31.88 -15.99
CA ASP A 229 -1.81 33.19 -16.07
C ASP A 229 -2.49 34.11 -17.10
N ALA A 230 -2.91 33.55 -18.24
CA ALA A 230 -3.69 34.26 -19.25
C ALA A 230 -5.08 34.68 -18.72
N THR A 231 -5.76 33.80 -17.98
CA THR A 231 -7.08 34.10 -17.39
C THR A 231 -7.01 35.23 -16.37
N VAL A 232 -5.97 35.25 -15.53
CA VAL A 232 -5.75 36.34 -14.56
C VAL A 232 -5.57 37.67 -15.29
N LYS A 233 -4.67 37.72 -16.28
CA LYS A 233 -4.39 38.92 -17.07
C LYS A 233 -5.62 39.40 -17.84
N PHE A 234 -6.35 38.47 -18.45
CA PHE A 234 -7.59 38.76 -19.16
C PHE A 234 -8.64 39.36 -18.22
N ALA A 235 -8.86 38.74 -17.06
CA ALA A 235 -9.84 39.22 -16.09
C ALA A 235 -9.51 40.62 -15.57
N ASP A 236 -8.23 40.92 -15.30
CA ASP A 236 -7.79 42.24 -14.86
C ASP A 236 -8.00 43.31 -15.95
N LEU A 237 -7.67 42.99 -17.20
CA LEU A 237 -7.87 43.89 -18.34
C LEU A 237 -9.36 44.12 -18.60
N TYR A 238 -10.15 43.05 -18.68
CA TYR A 238 -11.56 43.12 -19.04
C TYR A 238 -12.42 43.82 -17.97
N ALA A 239 -12.06 43.67 -16.70
CA ALA A 239 -12.70 44.41 -15.61
C ALA A 239 -12.54 45.93 -15.74
N GLN A 240 -11.43 46.40 -16.31
CA GLN A 240 -11.12 47.83 -16.47
C GLN A 240 -11.65 48.41 -17.78
N THR A 241 -11.47 47.70 -18.90
CA THR A 241 -11.71 48.26 -20.24
C THR A 241 -13.01 47.78 -20.89
N ARG A 242 -13.54 46.61 -20.46
CA ARG A 242 -14.63 45.91 -21.13
C ARG A 242 -14.38 45.67 -22.63
N ASP A 243 -13.11 45.53 -23.03
CA ASP A 243 -12.70 45.39 -24.43
C ASP A 243 -13.29 44.12 -25.09
N PRO A 244 -14.14 44.26 -26.13
CA PRO A 244 -14.73 43.11 -26.82
C PRO A 244 -13.69 42.25 -27.56
N ARG A 245 -12.56 42.82 -27.98
CA ARG A 245 -11.50 42.05 -28.66
C ARG A 245 -10.78 41.13 -27.69
N ALA A 246 -10.40 41.64 -26.51
CA ALA A 246 -9.80 40.83 -25.46
C ALA A 246 -10.70 39.64 -25.05
N ARG A 247 -12.02 39.86 -25.02
CA ARG A 247 -13.01 38.80 -24.79
C ARG A 247 -12.96 37.73 -25.87
N GLN A 248 -13.00 38.13 -27.14
CA GLN A 248 -12.99 37.19 -28.26
C GLN A 248 -11.69 36.36 -28.29
N ASP A 249 -10.55 36.99 -28.05
CA ASP A 249 -9.25 36.32 -28.00
C ASP A 249 -9.20 35.29 -26.86
N TYR A 250 -9.76 35.62 -25.70
CA TYR A 250 -9.87 34.69 -24.57
C TYR A 250 -10.81 33.51 -24.84
N GLU A 251 -11.99 33.75 -25.42
CA GLU A 251 -12.93 32.68 -25.81
C GLU A 251 -12.32 31.74 -26.86
N THR A 252 -11.52 32.29 -27.79
CA THR A 252 -10.76 31.52 -28.78
C THR A 252 -9.70 30.64 -28.10
N MET A 253 -8.92 31.21 -27.19
CA MET A 253 -7.93 30.45 -26.42
C MET A 253 -8.55 29.30 -25.64
N LEU A 254 -9.71 29.51 -24.98
CA LEU A 254 -10.42 28.43 -24.27
C LEU A 254 -10.88 27.32 -25.23
N THR A 255 -11.31 27.68 -26.43
CA THR A 255 -11.73 26.71 -27.46
C THR A 255 -10.56 25.89 -27.99
N ASP A 256 -9.42 26.52 -28.22
CA ASP A 256 -8.20 25.83 -28.64
C ASP A 256 -7.69 24.88 -27.54
N LEU A 257 -7.71 25.32 -26.28
CA LEU A 257 -7.31 24.51 -25.15
C LEU A 257 -8.23 23.30 -24.98
N GLU A 258 -9.55 23.51 -25.02
CA GLU A 258 -10.52 22.43 -24.94
C GLU A 258 -10.29 21.37 -26.03
N THR A 259 -10.13 21.80 -27.29
CA THR A 259 -9.87 20.91 -28.42
C THR A 259 -8.60 20.09 -28.21
N ARG A 260 -7.52 20.72 -27.73
CA ARG A 260 -6.25 20.05 -27.48
C ARG A 260 -6.33 19.05 -26.31
N PHE A 261 -7.08 19.38 -25.26
CA PHE A 261 -7.29 18.47 -24.13
C PHE A 261 -8.10 17.25 -24.55
N GLU A 262 -9.12 17.45 -25.38
CA GLU A 262 -9.93 16.35 -25.91
C GLU A 262 -9.11 15.43 -26.83
N GLN A 263 -8.35 15.99 -27.76
CA GLN A 263 -7.43 15.22 -28.61
C GLN A 263 -6.41 14.43 -27.78
N ARG A 264 -5.88 15.02 -26.71
CA ARG A 264 -4.95 14.33 -25.81
C ARG A 264 -5.63 13.18 -25.09
N ARG A 265 -6.86 13.38 -24.60
CA ARG A 265 -7.66 12.33 -23.95
C ARG A 265 -7.93 11.17 -24.89
N GLU A 266 -8.33 11.45 -26.14
CA GLU A 266 -8.55 10.44 -27.17
C GLU A 266 -7.27 9.67 -27.53
N ALA A 267 -6.14 10.36 -27.65
CA ALA A 267 -4.86 9.72 -27.94
C ALA A 267 -4.45 8.70 -26.86
N LEU A 268 -4.74 8.98 -25.59
CA LEU A 268 -4.50 8.02 -24.50
C LEU A 268 -5.38 6.77 -24.64
N VAL A 269 -6.67 6.96 -24.98
CA VAL A 269 -7.60 5.83 -25.20
C VAL A 269 -7.19 4.98 -26.41
N GLN A 270 -6.70 5.61 -27.48
CA GLN A 270 -6.20 4.89 -28.66
C GLN A 270 -4.92 4.10 -28.35
N GLY A 271 -4.00 4.68 -27.56
CA GLY A 271 -2.77 4.02 -27.13
C GLY A 271 -3.05 2.70 -26.39
N ASP A 272 -4.03 2.69 -25.49
CA ASP A 272 -4.45 1.47 -24.78
C ASP A 272 -4.96 0.38 -25.71
N ARG A 273 -5.77 0.75 -26.72
CA ARG A 273 -6.31 -0.21 -27.68
C ARG A 273 -5.20 -0.88 -28.47
N VAL A 274 -4.24 -0.09 -28.95
CA VAL A 274 -3.07 -0.61 -29.67
C VAL A 274 -2.25 -1.54 -28.77
N ASN A 275 -2.04 -1.17 -27.50
CA ASN A 275 -1.30 -2.03 -26.56
C ASN A 275 -2.04 -3.36 -26.31
N LEU A 276 -3.35 -3.32 -26.12
CA LEU A 276 -4.18 -4.52 -25.96
C LEU A 276 -4.14 -5.43 -27.20
N ASP A 277 -4.22 -4.85 -28.40
CA ASP A 277 -4.15 -5.61 -29.65
C ASP A 277 -2.79 -6.31 -29.81
N ILE A 278 -1.70 -5.64 -29.42
CA ILE A 278 -0.36 -6.23 -29.37
C ILE A 278 -0.32 -7.38 -28.35
N GLU A 279 -0.81 -7.18 -27.13
CA GLU A 279 -0.83 -8.21 -26.08
C GLU A 279 -1.64 -9.44 -26.51
N ILE A 280 -2.81 -9.25 -27.13
CA ILE A 280 -3.62 -10.33 -27.72
C ILE A 280 -2.85 -11.03 -28.83
N GLY A 281 -2.16 -10.29 -29.70
CA GLY A 281 -1.31 -10.86 -30.75
C GLY A 281 -0.20 -11.74 -30.19
N VAL A 282 0.51 -11.27 -29.16
CA VAL A 282 1.58 -12.03 -28.48
C VAL A 282 1.02 -13.27 -27.79
N LEU A 283 -0.15 -13.18 -27.13
CA LEU A 283 -0.79 -14.33 -26.51
C LEU A 283 -1.20 -15.40 -27.54
N ARG A 284 -1.73 -14.99 -28.69
CA ARG A 284 -2.05 -15.91 -29.80
C ARG A 284 -0.79 -16.61 -30.31
N GLU A 285 0.29 -15.87 -30.53
CA GLU A 285 1.55 -16.44 -31.00
C GLU A 285 2.15 -17.45 -29.99
N ARG A 286 2.03 -17.17 -28.68
CA ARG A 286 2.43 -18.12 -27.63
C ARG A 286 1.55 -19.36 -27.62
N LEU A 287 0.22 -19.19 -27.69
CA LEU A 287 -0.73 -20.31 -27.74
C LEU A 287 -0.51 -21.19 -28.97
N GLU A 288 -0.20 -20.61 -30.13
CA GLU A 288 0.10 -21.36 -31.35
C GLU A 288 1.43 -22.13 -31.26
N ARG A 289 2.41 -21.59 -30.53
CA ARG A 289 3.69 -22.28 -30.27
C ARG A 289 3.58 -23.39 -29.21
N GLU A 290 2.71 -23.22 -28.21
CA GLU A 290 2.50 -24.18 -27.12
C GLU A 290 1.37 -25.18 -27.43
N ALA A 291 0.60 -24.97 -28.51
CA ALA A 291 -0.38 -25.93 -28.98
C ALA A 291 0.32 -27.24 -29.40
N PRO A 292 -0.06 -28.40 -28.82
CA PRO A 292 0.52 -29.68 -29.21
C PRO A 292 0.25 -29.96 -30.69
N ARG A 293 1.28 -30.41 -31.41
CA ARG A 293 1.12 -30.73 -32.83
C ARG A 293 0.11 -31.87 -33.00
N PRO A 294 -0.75 -31.86 -34.03
CA PRO A 294 -1.74 -32.93 -34.28
C PRO A 294 -1.12 -34.34 -34.29
N ASP A 295 0.14 -34.41 -34.69
CA ASP A 295 0.97 -35.60 -34.83
C ASP A 295 1.31 -36.25 -33.46
N GLU A 296 1.33 -35.46 -32.37
CA GLU A 296 1.59 -35.95 -31.00
C GLU A 296 0.32 -36.44 -30.33
N LEU A 297 -0.83 -35.80 -30.59
CA LEU A 297 -2.15 -36.23 -30.09
C LEU A 297 -2.61 -37.55 -30.73
N SER A 298 -2.29 -37.77 -32.02
CA SER A 298 -2.58 -39.03 -32.71
C SER A 298 -1.66 -40.19 -32.29
N ARG A 299 -0.47 -39.90 -31.76
CA ARG A 299 0.45 -40.91 -31.19
C ARG A 299 0.10 -41.29 -29.75
N ALA A 300 -0.54 -40.38 -29.01
CA ALA A 300 -0.98 -40.60 -27.63
C ALA A 300 -2.34 -41.33 -27.52
N LEU A 301 -3.10 -41.41 -28.61
CA LEU A 301 -4.36 -42.17 -28.70
C LEU A 301 -4.22 -43.27 -29.75
N THR A 302 -3.44 -44.31 -29.46
CA THR A 302 -3.41 -45.50 -30.32
C THR A 302 -4.70 -46.31 -30.13
N LEU A 303 -5.26 -46.81 -31.24
CA LEU A 303 -6.52 -47.55 -31.32
C LEU A 303 -6.59 -48.79 -30.39
N ASP A 304 -5.44 -49.28 -29.93
CA ASP A 304 -5.30 -50.39 -28.98
C ASP A 304 -5.83 -50.07 -27.57
N ASP A 305 -5.75 -48.81 -27.12
CA ASP A 305 -6.23 -48.41 -25.78
C ASP A 305 -7.77 -48.34 -25.70
N LEU A 306 -8.45 -48.27 -26.84
CA LEU A 306 -9.91 -48.26 -26.93
C LEU A 306 -10.54 -49.66 -27.03
N LEU A 307 -9.74 -50.73 -27.18
CA LEU A 307 -10.23 -52.08 -27.48
C LEU A 307 -9.96 -53.14 -26.39
N ILE A 308 -9.40 -52.79 -25.22
CA ILE A 308 -9.17 -53.79 -24.15
C ILE A 308 -10.48 -54.09 -23.40
N PRO A 309 -11.00 -55.34 -23.41
CA PRO A 309 -12.13 -55.72 -22.58
C PRO A 309 -11.68 -55.82 -21.12
N ARG A 310 -12.43 -55.20 -20.20
CA ARG A 310 -12.26 -55.42 -18.76
C ARG A 310 -12.67 -56.85 -18.41
N GLU A 311 -11.72 -57.78 -18.38
CA GLU A 311 -11.92 -59.07 -17.73
C GLU A 311 -11.66 -58.97 -16.22
N THR A 312 -12.56 -59.63 -15.51
CA THR A 312 -12.83 -59.56 -14.08
C THR A 312 -11.78 -60.28 -13.25
N ASP A 313 -11.31 -59.61 -12.20
CA ASP A 313 -10.52 -60.20 -11.11
C ASP A 313 -11.38 -61.20 -10.33
N LYS A 314 -10.96 -62.47 -10.31
CA LYS A 314 -11.51 -63.53 -9.48
C LYS A 314 -10.36 -64.31 -8.85
N THR A 315 -10.25 -64.19 -7.52
CA THR A 315 -9.57 -65.11 -6.58
C THR A 315 -8.06 -65.29 -6.77
N ARG A 316 -7.23 -65.12 -5.74
CA ARG A 316 -7.29 -65.76 -4.43
C ARG A 316 -6.32 -65.11 -3.45
#